data_AF-A0A445BBQ8-F1
#
_entry.id   AF-A0A445BBQ8-F1
#
_cell.length_a   1.000
_cell.length_b   1.000
_cell.length_c   1.000
_cell.angle_alpha   90.00
_cell.angle_beta   90.00
_cell.angle_gamma   90.00
#
_symmetry.space_group_name_H-M   'P 1'
#
loop_
_entity.id
_entity.type
_entity.pdbx_description
1 polymer ?
#
loop_
_entity_poly.entity_id
_entity_poly.type
_entity_poly.pdbx_seq_one_letter_code
_entity_poly.pdbx_strand_id
1 'polypeptide(L)'
;MPKEAYTSKHTKETPTNCLCSMHYCPSTILQSLAMTWLFFFLVFIMNANSHEAKNECNKVISVGVIMDANSRVGKEQRVAMEIAAQTYNSTSKNYKLSLHFHNSTMDPISDTNLAEEMIRMQKVQVILGFHTWPEAALIAEIGSRFQVPIISYAEPLITPPLMSIRWPFLVRMANSGRAYVKCIVEIVKAYGWQRVIAIYEDDAYGGEQGMLALLSEALQDANSMIEYNLFFHQFLLCMIQEG
;
A
#
# COMPACT_ATOMS: atom_id res chain seq x y z
N MET A 1 -51.99 -61.63 94.95
CA MET A 1 -52.17 -63.08 94.67
C MET A 1 -52.59 -63.23 93.21
N PRO A 2 -52.15 -64.25 92.46
CA PRO A 2 -50.79 -64.69 92.09
C PRO A 2 -50.44 -64.24 90.64
N LYS A 3 -49.17 -64.02 90.22
CA LYS A 3 -48.12 -64.99 89.79
C LYS A 3 -48.53 -65.83 88.57
N GLU A 4 -47.72 -66.19 87.57
CA GLU A 4 -46.29 -66.11 87.16
C GLU A 4 -46.30 -66.70 85.72
N ALA A 5 -45.66 -66.11 84.71
CA ALA A 5 -44.32 -66.44 84.17
C ALA A 5 -44.23 -67.66 83.20
N TYR A 6 -43.15 -67.64 82.39
CA TYR A 6 -42.55 -68.68 81.52
C TYR A 6 -43.03 -68.71 80.05
N THR A 7 -42.20 -68.59 78.98
CA THR A 7 -40.87 -69.14 78.60
C THR A 7 -40.18 -68.21 77.56
N SER A 8 -38.88 -67.83 77.62
CA SER A 8 -37.62 -68.55 77.30
C SER A 8 -37.38 -68.96 75.83
N LYS A 9 -36.47 -68.26 75.12
CA LYS A 9 -35.20 -68.72 74.46
C LYS A 9 -34.92 -68.04 73.12
N HIS A 10 -33.75 -67.40 72.99
CA HIS A 10 -32.66 -67.90 72.13
C HIS A 10 -31.35 -67.15 72.38
N THR A 11 -30.29 -67.94 72.61
CA THR A 11 -28.88 -67.63 72.87
C THR A 11 -28.13 -67.25 71.60
N LYS A 12 -27.41 -66.12 71.61
CA LYS A 12 -25.94 -65.93 71.62
C LYS A 12 -25.19 -66.25 70.33
N GLU A 13 -24.61 -65.19 69.73
CA GLU A 13 -23.27 -65.22 69.12
C GLU A 13 -22.53 -63.89 69.37
N THR A 14 -21.30 -64.00 69.88
CA THR A 14 -20.18 -63.05 69.70
C THR A 14 -18.89 -63.87 69.77
N PRO A 15 -17.85 -63.53 69.00
CA PRO A 15 -16.70 -62.91 69.65
C PRO A 15 -16.02 -61.77 68.84
N THR A 16 -15.90 -60.64 69.52
CA THR A 16 -14.73 -59.73 69.66
C THR A 16 -13.45 -59.87 68.81
N ASN A 17 -12.93 -58.67 68.41
CA ASN A 17 -11.53 -58.24 68.15
C ASN A 17 -11.08 -58.24 66.66
N CYS A 18 -10.50 -57.20 66.05
CA CYS A 18 -9.56 -56.17 66.52
C CYS A 18 -9.88 -54.77 65.96
N LEU A 19 -9.88 -53.76 66.82
CA LEU A 19 -9.82 -52.34 66.47
C LEU A 19 -8.36 -51.96 66.17
N CYS A 20 -8.04 -51.59 64.92
CA CYS A 20 -6.83 -50.85 64.59
C CYS A 20 -7.25 -49.41 64.32
N SER A 21 -7.07 -48.52 65.30
CA SER A 21 -7.29 -47.09 65.12
C SER A 21 -6.30 -46.55 64.10
N MET A 22 -6.76 -46.23 62.89
CA MET A 22 -6.03 -45.38 61.96
C MET A 22 -6.00 -43.96 62.52
N HIS A 23 -4.94 -43.64 63.25
CA HIS A 23 -4.60 -42.28 63.62
C HIS A 23 -4.19 -41.55 62.33
N TYR A 24 -5.13 -40.80 61.74
CA TYR A 24 -4.86 -39.96 60.58
C TYR A 24 -3.93 -38.82 60.99
N CYS A 25 -2.69 -38.84 60.48
CA CYS A 25 -1.70 -37.80 60.70
C CYS A 25 -2.11 -36.54 59.89
N PRO A 26 -2.34 -35.37 60.51
CA PRO A 26 -2.88 -34.18 59.83
C PRO A 26 -1.93 -33.56 58.78
N SER A 27 -0.70 -34.07 58.65
CA SER A 27 0.27 -33.61 57.64
C SER A 27 -0.03 -34.09 56.21
N THR A 28 -0.76 -35.19 56.02
CA THR A 28 -1.03 -35.76 54.68
C THR A 28 -2.19 -35.05 53.96
N ILE A 29 -3.16 -34.53 54.71
CA ILE A 29 -4.30 -33.77 54.16
C ILE A 29 -3.80 -32.42 53.61
N LEU A 30 -2.88 -31.76 54.32
CA LEU A 30 -2.28 -30.51 53.88
C LEU A 30 -1.44 -30.68 52.61
N GLN A 31 -0.69 -31.79 52.52
CA GLN A 31 0.07 -32.14 51.32
C GLN A 31 -0.85 -32.47 50.13
N SER A 32 -1.93 -33.21 50.36
CA SER A 32 -2.91 -33.54 49.32
C SER A 32 -3.60 -32.29 48.76
N LEU A 33 -4.01 -31.35 49.62
CA LEU A 33 -4.60 -30.07 49.22
C LEU A 33 -3.61 -29.22 48.41
N ALA A 34 -2.34 -29.16 48.84
CA ALA A 34 -1.29 -28.44 48.11
C ALA A 34 -1.10 -29.00 46.69
N MET A 35 -1.12 -30.33 46.52
CA MET A 35 -0.97 -30.97 45.20
C MET A 35 -2.18 -30.69 44.30
N THR A 36 -3.40 -30.65 44.84
CA THR A 36 -4.59 -30.26 44.05
C THR A 36 -4.50 -28.81 43.60
N TRP A 37 -4.05 -27.91 44.48
CA TRP A 37 -3.87 -26.49 44.14
C TRP A 37 -2.80 -26.28 43.08
N LEU A 38 -1.69 -27.02 43.17
CA LEU A 38 -0.61 -26.97 42.19
C LEU A 38 -1.07 -27.50 40.82
N PHE A 39 -1.92 -28.53 40.81
CA PHE A 39 -2.55 -29.02 39.57
C PHE A 39 -3.49 -27.98 38.95
N PHE A 40 -4.37 -27.35 39.74
CA PHE A 40 -5.24 -26.27 39.24
C PHE A 40 -4.44 -25.05 38.78
N PHE A 41 -3.35 -24.71 39.46
CA PHE A 41 -2.46 -23.62 39.06
C PHE A 41 -1.76 -23.95 37.73
N LEU A 42 -1.25 -25.17 37.55
CA LEU A 42 -0.66 -25.62 36.28
C LEU A 42 -1.68 -25.60 35.15
N VAL A 43 -2.91 -26.08 35.39
CA VAL A 43 -4.00 -26.00 34.40
C VAL A 43 -4.34 -24.55 34.06
N PHE A 44 -4.35 -23.65 35.04
CA PHE A 44 -4.57 -22.22 34.82
C PHE A 44 -3.47 -21.58 33.97
N ILE A 45 -2.20 -21.91 34.23
CA ILE A 45 -1.05 -21.45 33.43
C ILE A 45 -1.10 -21.99 32.00
N MET A 46 -1.51 -23.25 31.80
CA MET A 46 -1.66 -23.83 30.46
C MET A 46 -2.80 -23.15 29.67
N ASN A 47 -3.91 -22.80 30.32
CA ASN A 47 -5.02 -22.08 29.68
C ASN A 47 -4.72 -20.59 29.47
N ALA A 48 -3.85 -19.97 30.28
CA ALA A 48 -3.43 -18.58 30.09
C ALA A 48 -2.43 -18.41 28.92
N ASN A 49 -1.75 -19.49 28.52
CA ASN A 49 -0.77 -19.50 27.43
C ASN A 49 -1.34 -19.96 26.09
N SER A 50 -2.67 -19.99 25.91
CA SER A 50 -3.24 -20.00 24.57
C SER A 50 -3.00 -18.65 23.92
N HIS A 51 -1.75 -18.40 23.50
CA HIS A 51 -1.49 -17.49 22.41
C HIS A 51 -2.24 -18.04 21.22
N GLU A 52 -3.43 -17.50 20.96
CA GLU A 52 -4.00 -17.53 19.63
C GLU A 52 -2.90 -17.00 18.71
N ALA A 53 -2.32 -17.90 17.90
CA ALA A 53 -1.64 -17.48 16.70
C ALA A 53 -2.70 -16.78 15.87
N LYS A 54 -2.78 -15.45 16.00
CA LYS A 54 -3.46 -14.61 15.01
C LYS A 54 -2.81 -15.00 13.69
N ASN A 55 -3.56 -15.73 12.86
CA ASN A 55 -3.27 -15.76 11.44
C ASN A 55 -3.25 -14.28 11.02
N GLU A 56 -2.06 -13.73 10.80
CA GLU A 56 -1.89 -12.42 10.17
C GLU A 56 -2.55 -12.55 8.80
N CYS A 57 -3.84 -12.19 8.74
CA CYS A 57 -4.55 -12.02 7.50
C CYS A 57 -3.89 -10.83 6.82
N ASN A 58 -2.90 -11.12 5.97
CA ASN A 58 -2.22 -10.16 5.14
C ASN A 58 -3.27 -9.29 4.42
N LYS A 59 -3.40 -8.03 4.81
CA LYS A 59 -4.37 -7.12 4.18
C LYS A 59 -3.87 -6.76 2.79
N VAL A 60 -4.61 -7.18 1.77
CA VAL A 60 -4.26 -6.87 0.38
C VAL A 60 -4.73 -5.47 0.03
N ILE A 61 -3.83 -4.66 -0.52
CA ILE A 61 -4.08 -3.35 -1.09
C ILE A 61 -4.11 -3.52 -2.61
N SER A 62 -5.29 -3.37 -3.20
CA SER A 62 -5.47 -3.38 -4.65
C SER A 62 -5.10 -2.03 -5.24
N VAL A 63 -4.13 -2.02 -6.14
CA VAL A 63 -3.62 -0.83 -6.83
C VAL A 63 -3.99 -0.94 -8.30
N GLY A 64 -4.80 0.00 -8.78
CA GLY A 64 -5.08 0.16 -10.19
C GLY A 64 -3.94 0.86 -10.89
N VAL A 65 -3.51 0.36 -12.05
CA VAL A 65 -2.48 1.01 -12.87
C VAL A 65 -3.04 1.28 -14.27
N ILE A 66 -3.05 2.56 -14.67
CA ILE A 66 -3.45 2.99 -16.01
C ILE A 66 -2.21 3.57 -16.69
N MET A 67 -1.76 2.93 -17.77
CA MET A 67 -0.52 3.28 -18.46
C MET A 67 -0.55 2.78 -19.92
N ASP A 68 0.27 3.37 -20.79
CA ASP A 68 0.48 2.82 -22.14
C ASP A 68 1.51 1.68 -22.10
N ALA A 69 1.04 0.46 -21.91
CA ALA A 69 1.86 -0.75 -21.87
C ALA A 69 2.40 -1.18 -23.25
N ASN A 70 2.00 -0.52 -24.35
CA ASN A 70 2.50 -0.82 -25.68
C ASN A 70 3.80 -0.07 -25.98
N SER A 71 3.97 1.13 -25.40
CA SER A 71 5.22 1.89 -25.50
C SER A 71 6.40 1.17 -24.85
N ARG A 72 7.62 1.52 -25.31
CA ARG A 72 8.85 1.06 -24.65
C ARG A 72 8.89 1.52 -23.19
N VAL A 73 8.61 2.80 -22.94
CA VAL A 73 8.62 3.40 -21.60
C VAL A 73 7.63 2.68 -20.67
N GLY A 74 6.42 2.39 -21.14
CA GLY A 74 5.42 1.68 -20.35
C GLY A 74 5.80 0.22 -20.04
N LYS A 75 6.46 -0.49 -20.97
CA LYS A 75 6.98 -1.84 -20.67
C LYS A 75 8.04 -1.81 -19.58
N GLU A 76 8.96 -0.84 -19.65
CA GLU A 76 9.99 -0.63 -18.62
C GLU A 76 9.36 -0.27 -17.26
N GLN A 77 8.38 0.64 -17.25
CA GLN A 77 7.62 1.02 -16.05
C GLN A 77 6.88 -0.16 -15.42
N ARG A 78 6.21 -0.99 -16.24
CA ARG A 78 5.47 -2.16 -15.76
C ARG A 78 6.39 -3.15 -15.05
N VAL A 79 7.51 -3.48 -15.67
CA VAL A 79 8.51 -4.39 -15.08
C VAL A 79 9.03 -3.82 -13.77
N ALA A 80 9.34 -2.52 -13.72
CA ALA A 80 9.80 -1.87 -12.49
C ALA A 80 8.75 -1.94 -11.35
N MET A 81 7.47 -1.71 -11.67
CA MET A 81 6.37 -1.80 -10.69
C MET A 81 6.16 -3.23 -10.20
N GLU A 82 6.20 -4.22 -11.10
CA GLU A 82 6.08 -5.65 -10.76
C GLU A 82 7.20 -6.09 -9.81
N ILE A 83 8.45 -5.72 -10.11
CA ILE A 83 9.60 -6.00 -9.23
C ILE A 83 9.42 -5.32 -7.88
N ALA A 84 9.08 -4.04 -7.85
CA ALA A 84 8.89 -3.29 -6.60
C ALA A 84 7.79 -3.91 -5.73
N ALA A 85 6.65 -4.29 -6.32
CA ALA A 85 5.57 -4.96 -5.61
C ALA A 85 5.99 -6.35 -5.11
N GLN A 86 6.71 -7.13 -5.91
CA GLN A 86 7.23 -8.44 -5.51
C GLN A 86 8.20 -8.33 -4.32
N THR A 87 9.14 -7.38 -4.38
CA THR A 87 10.10 -7.13 -3.29
C THR A 87 9.41 -6.66 -2.01
N TYR A 88 8.42 -5.76 -2.12
CA TYR A 88 7.63 -5.33 -0.97
C TYR A 88 6.83 -6.50 -0.37
N ASN A 89 6.18 -7.29 -1.24
CA ASN A 89 5.36 -8.42 -0.84
C ASN A 89 6.17 -9.57 -0.24
N SER A 90 7.44 -9.76 -0.58
CA SER A 90 8.27 -10.79 0.05
C SER A 90 8.70 -10.41 1.48
N THR A 91 8.79 -9.10 1.77
CA THR A 91 9.33 -8.59 3.03
C THR A 91 8.24 -8.17 4.03
N SER A 92 7.12 -7.64 3.54
CA SER A 92 6.03 -7.14 4.38
C SER A 92 5.23 -8.25 5.06
N LYS A 93 4.93 -8.09 6.35
CA LYS A 93 4.12 -9.04 7.15
C LYS A 93 2.64 -8.67 7.28
N ASN A 94 2.30 -7.38 7.12
CA ASN A 94 0.97 -6.86 7.43
C ASN A 94 0.13 -6.58 6.18
N TYR A 95 0.78 -6.07 5.14
CA TYR A 95 0.12 -5.62 3.91
C TYR A 95 0.78 -6.24 2.68
N LYS A 96 -0.03 -6.58 1.68
CA LYS A 96 0.44 -7.02 0.36
C LYS A 96 -0.16 -6.12 -0.71
N LEU A 97 0.59 -5.86 -1.77
CA LEU A 97 0.16 -5.10 -2.93
C LEU A 97 -0.34 -6.08 -4.01
N SER A 98 -1.48 -5.76 -4.62
CA SER A 98 -1.97 -6.43 -5.83
C SER A 98 -2.13 -5.39 -6.93
N LEU A 99 -1.33 -5.51 -8.01
CA LEU A 99 -1.35 -4.56 -9.11
C LEU A 99 -2.33 -5.02 -10.20
N HIS A 100 -3.19 -4.11 -10.65
CA HIS A 100 -4.16 -4.33 -11.72
C HIS A 100 -3.86 -3.39 -12.89
N PHE A 101 -3.07 -3.86 -13.85
CA PHE A 101 -2.67 -3.09 -15.02
C PHE A 101 -3.76 -3.06 -16.08
N HIS A 102 -4.07 -1.86 -16.57
CA HIS A 102 -4.91 -1.62 -17.73
C HIS A 102 -4.20 -0.70 -18.71
N ASN A 103 -4.40 -0.96 -19.99
CA ASN A 103 -3.78 -0.17 -21.04
C ASN A 103 -4.58 1.12 -21.27
N SER A 104 -3.92 2.27 -21.18
CA SER A 104 -4.52 3.55 -21.55
C SER A 104 -4.84 3.56 -23.04
N THR A 105 -5.98 4.15 -23.40
CA THR A 105 -6.34 4.39 -24.81
C THR A 105 -5.79 5.72 -25.33
N MET A 106 -4.98 6.42 -24.53
CA MET A 106 -4.49 7.78 -24.77
C MET A 106 -5.61 8.81 -24.97
N ASP A 107 -6.82 8.47 -24.50
CA ASP A 107 -8.00 9.32 -24.54
C ASP A 107 -8.43 9.61 -23.09
N PRO A 108 -8.33 10.87 -22.63
CA PRO A 108 -8.59 11.21 -21.23
C PRO A 108 -10.00 10.84 -20.75
N ILE A 109 -11.01 10.83 -21.62
CA ILE A 109 -12.39 10.52 -21.24
C ILE A 109 -12.55 9.00 -21.02
N SER A 110 -12.04 8.20 -21.96
CA SER A 110 -11.98 6.74 -21.87
C SER A 110 -11.22 6.30 -20.61
N ASP A 111 -10.02 6.85 -20.38
CA ASP A 111 -9.20 6.50 -19.21
C ASP A 111 -9.86 6.94 -17.88
N THR A 112 -10.65 8.02 -17.90
CA THR A 112 -11.48 8.44 -16.75
C THR A 112 -12.60 7.44 -16.46
N ASN A 113 -13.27 6.93 -17.48
CA ASN A 113 -14.32 5.91 -17.30
C ASN A 113 -13.73 4.59 -16.80
N LEU A 114 -12.57 4.20 -17.33
CA LEU A 114 -11.81 3.04 -16.86
C LEU A 114 -11.42 3.20 -15.38
N ALA A 115 -10.92 4.37 -14.96
CA ALA A 115 -10.61 4.65 -13.57
C ALA A 115 -11.85 4.50 -12.65
N GLU A 116 -13.00 5.02 -13.07
CA GLU A 116 -14.26 4.83 -12.33
C GLU A 116 -14.66 3.35 -12.22
N GLU A 117 -14.56 2.59 -13.33
CA GLU A 117 -14.83 1.15 -13.34
C GLU A 117 -13.91 0.40 -12.37
N MET A 118 -12.61 0.71 -12.36
CA MET A 118 -11.65 0.09 -11.44
C MET A 118 -12.01 0.36 -9.97
N ILE A 119 -12.46 1.56 -9.64
CA ILE A 119 -12.89 1.92 -8.27
C ILE A 119 -14.18 1.17 -7.91
N ARG A 120 -15.18 1.16 -8.80
CA ARG A 120 -16.51 0.65 -8.49
C ARG A 120 -16.61 -0.87 -8.58
N MET A 121 -15.96 -1.48 -9.55
CA MET A 121 -16.05 -2.90 -9.87
C MET A 121 -14.87 -3.69 -9.32
N GLN A 122 -13.64 -3.22 -9.58
CA GLN A 122 -12.42 -3.91 -9.12
C GLN A 122 -12.03 -3.53 -7.68
N LYS A 123 -12.70 -2.53 -7.08
CA LYS A 123 -12.49 -2.06 -5.70
C LYS A 123 -11.03 -1.69 -5.40
N VAL A 124 -10.35 -1.10 -6.38
CA VAL A 124 -8.99 -0.60 -6.16
C VAL A 124 -8.99 0.50 -5.09
N GLN A 125 -7.96 0.50 -4.26
CA GLN A 125 -7.81 1.43 -3.14
C GLN A 125 -6.94 2.63 -3.51
N VAL A 126 -6.15 2.51 -4.58
CA VAL A 126 -5.29 3.54 -5.13
C VAL A 126 -5.29 3.37 -6.64
N ILE A 127 -5.28 4.46 -7.39
CA ILE A 127 -4.95 4.44 -8.83
C ILE A 127 -3.61 5.11 -9.02
N LEU A 128 -2.76 4.51 -9.84
CA LEU A 128 -1.43 4.98 -10.17
C LEU A 128 -1.31 5.07 -11.70
N GLY A 129 -0.73 6.13 -12.25
CA GLY A 129 -0.61 6.20 -13.71
C GLY A 129 -0.42 7.57 -14.34
N PHE A 130 -0.81 7.60 -15.62
CA PHE A 130 -1.11 8.76 -16.48
C PHE A 130 0.08 9.37 -17.21
N HIS A 131 0.04 9.33 -18.55
CA HIS A 131 1.10 9.84 -19.41
C HIS A 131 1.05 11.36 -19.53
N THR A 132 -0.15 11.93 -19.51
CA THR A 132 -0.36 13.36 -19.72
C THR A 132 -1.02 14.03 -18.52
N TRP A 133 -0.74 15.31 -18.31
CA TRP A 133 -1.39 16.06 -17.26
C TRP A 133 -2.92 16.17 -17.42
N PRO A 134 -3.49 16.42 -18.62
CA PRO A 134 -4.93 16.47 -18.79
C PRO A 134 -5.63 15.17 -18.37
N GLU A 135 -5.04 14.01 -18.69
CA GLU A 135 -5.51 12.70 -18.25
C GLU A 135 -5.50 12.59 -16.71
N ALA A 136 -4.35 12.89 -16.09
CA ALA A 136 -4.19 12.87 -14.63
C ALA A 136 -5.18 13.80 -13.92
N ALA A 137 -5.42 15.00 -14.45
CA ALA A 137 -6.32 15.98 -13.88
C ALA A 137 -7.78 15.52 -13.90
N LEU A 138 -8.25 14.91 -15.00
CA LEU A 138 -9.61 14.37 -15.08
C LEU A 138 -9.80 13.18 -14.14
N ILE A 139 -8.82 12.29 -14.07
CA ILE A 139 -8.87 11.14 -13.16
C ILE A 139 -8.75 11.60 -11.69
N ALA A 140 -8.05 12.69 -11.41
CA ALA A 140 -8.01 13.29 -10.07
C ALA A 140 -9.39 13.82 -9.61
N GLU A 141 -10.25 14.29 -10.52
CA GLU A 141 -11.65 14.64 -10.21
C GLU A 141 -12.45 13.39 -9.81
N ILE A 142 -12.20 12.24 -10.44
CA ILE A 142 -12.80 10.95 -10.04
C ILE A 142 -12.29 10.53 -8.66
N GLY A 143 -10.96 10.51 -8.46
CA GLY A 143 -10.36 10.14 -7.18
C GLY A 143 -10.83 11.01 -6.03
N SER A 144 -11.00 12.31 -6.26
CA SER A 144 -11.52 13.24 -5.25
C SER A 144 -12.99 12.96 -4.90
N ARG A 145 -13.82 12.60 -5.89
CA ARG A 145 -15.23 12.19 -5.66
C ARG A 145 -15.35 10.90 -4.88
N PHE A 146 -14.54 9.89 -5.20
CA PHE A 146 -14.59 8.58 -4.55
C PHE A 146 -13.66 8.43 -3.34
N GLN A 147 -12.91 9.48 -3.00
CA GLN A 147 -11.88 9.49 -1.94
C GLN A 147 -10.82 8.39 -2.14
N VAL A 148 -10.46 8.13 -3.39
CA VAL A 148 -9.41 7.19 -3.79
C VAL A 148 -8.16 7.98 -4.15
N PRO A 149 -7.03 7.74 -3.48
CA PRO A 149 -5.75 8.35 -3.84
C PRO A 149 -5.37 8.07 -5.29
N ILE A 150 -4.99 9.13 -5.99
CA ILE A 150 -4.53 9.13 -7.37
C ILE A 150 -3.04 9.52 -7.34
N ILE A 151 -2.18 8.61 -7.79
CA ILE A 151 -0.73 8.83 -7.81
C ILE A 151 -0.31 9.02 -9.27
N SER A 152 0.04 10.24 -9.65
CA SER A 152 0.40 10.58 -11.03
C SER A 152 1.90 10.78 -11.20
N TYR A 153 2.47 10.21 -12.26
CA TYR A 153 3.80 10.61 -12.75
C TYR A 153 3.74 11.75 -13.80
N ALA A 154 2.55 12.21 -14.17
CA ALA A 154 2.38 13.44 -14.92
C ALA A 154 2.26 14.66 -13.98
N GLU A 155 2.70 15.81 -14.47
CA GLU A 155 2.69 17.07 -13.72
C GLU A 155 2.21 18.20 -14.63
N PRO A 156 1.43 19.19 -14.15
CA PRO A 156 1.26 20.38 -14.93
C PRO A 156 2.57 21.14 -14.96
N LEU A 157 2.90 21.66 -16.12
CA LEU A 157 4.02 22.55 -16.32
C LEU A 157 3.99 23.76 -15.37
N ILE A 158 2.80 24.31 -15.14
CA ILE A 158 2.54 25.38 -14.16
C ILE A 158 1.54 24.84 -13.16
N THR A 159 1.96 24.68 -11.91
CA THR A 159 1.09 24.26 -10.81
C THR A 159 -0.06 25.26 -10.65
N PRO A 160 -1.33 24.85 -10.87
CA PRO A 160 -2.46 25.74 -10.67
C PRO A 160 -2.55 26.21 -9.21
N PRO A 161 -2.99 27.46 -8.97
CA PRO A 161 -3.25 27.92 -7.62
C PRO A 161 -4.30 27.01 -6.97
N LEU A 162 -4.11 26.70 -5.68
CA LEU A 162 -5.03 25.87 -4.90
C LEU A 162 -5.20 24.43 -5.42
N MET A 163 -4.19 23.87 -6.13
CA MET A 163 -4.21 22.48 -6.61
C MET A 163 -4.62 21.47 -5.53
N SER A 164 -4.10 21.62 -4.31
CA SER A 164 -4.42 20.73 -3.18
C SER A 164 -5.86 20.83 -2.68
N ILE A 165 -6.53 21.97 -2.89
CA ILE A 165 -7.95 22.15 -2.57
C ILE A 165 -8.80 21.52 -3.67
N ARG A 166 -8.39 21.69 -4.92
CA ARG A 166 -9.12 21.14 -6.07
C ARG A 166 -9.04 19.61 -6.12
N TRP A 167 -7.86 19.05 -5.88
CA TRP A 167 -7.62 17.61 -5.93
C TRP A 167 -6.93 17.10 -4.64
N PRO A 168 -7.67 17.00 -3.53
CA PRO A 168 -7.09 16.63 -2.23
C PRO A 168 -6.57 15.18 -2.19
N PHE A 169 -6.98 14.33 -3.12
CA PHE A 169 -6.53 12.94 -3.24
C PHE A 169 -5.46 12.73 -4.33
N LEU A 170 -4.94 13.80 -4.94
CA LEU A 170 -3.89 13.71 -5.95
C LEU A 170 -2.50 13.83 -5.32
N VAL A 171 -1.66 12.83 -5.58
CA VAL A 171 -0.25 12.79 -5.23
C VAL A 171 0.57 12.80 -6.52
N ARG A 172 1.56 13.69 -6.62
CA ARG A 172 2.46 13.79 -7.78
C ARG A 172 3.79 13.12 -7.45
N MET A 173 4.24 12.22 -8.34
CA MET A 173 5.56 11.58 -8.27
C MET A 173 6.62 12.32 -9.08
N ALA A 174 6.23 13.05 -10.13
CA ALA A 174 7.18 13.76 -10.98
C ALA A 174 7.72 15.04 -10.32
N ASN A 175 8.99 15.34 -10.60
CA ASN A 175 9.62 16.60 -10.27
C ASN A 175 9.10 17.72 -11.16
N SER A 176 9.08 18.95 -10.63
CA SER A 176 8.59 20.08 -11.40
C SER A 176 9.44 20.33 -12.65
N GLY A 177 8.82 20.53 -13.82
CA GLY A 177 9.53 20.95 -15.04
C GLY A 177 10.43 22.17 -14.84
N ARG A 178 10.05 23.05 -13.90
CA ARG A 178 10.84 24.21 -13.46
C ARG A 178 12.23 23.87 -12.91
N ALA A 179 12.38 22.73 -12.23
CA ALA A 179 13.67 22.31 -11.69
C ALA A 179 14.66 21.98 -12.82
N TYR A 180 14.16 21.34 -13.89
CA TYR A 180 14.94 21.07 -15.10
C TYR A 180 15.33 22.37 -15.82
N VAL A 181 14.37 23.26 -16.06
CA VAL A 181 14.62 24.57 -16.68
C VAL A 181 15.64 25.38 -15.88
N LYS A 182 15.49 25.43 -14.55
CA LYS A 182 16.45 26.12 -13.68
C LYS A 182 17.86 25.56 -13.83
N CYS A 183 18.02 24.24 -13.88
CA CYS A 183 19.33 23.61 -14.09
C CYS A 183 19.98 24.08 -15.41
N ILE A 184 19.21 24.09 -16.51
CA ILE A 184 19.68 24.55 -17.82
C ILE A 184 20.11 26.02 -17.76
N VAL A 185 19.29 26.88 -17.15
CA VAL A 185 19.59 28.32 -17.04
C VAL A 185 20.84 28.59 -16.21
N GLU A 186 21.06 27.85 -15.12
CA GLU A 186 22.29 28.00 -14.33
C GLU A 186 23.54 27.60 -15.14
N ILE A 187 23.44 26.59 -16.01
CA ILE A 187 24.54 26.24 -16.95
C ILE A 187 24.78 27.40 -17.92
N VAL A 188 23.73 27.89 -18.60
CA VAL A 188 23.82 29.02 -19.56
C VAL A 188 24.47 30.23 -18.90
N LYS A 189 24.05 30.56 -17.68
CA LYS A 189 24.57 31.67 -16.89
C LYS A 189 26.04 31.46 -16.50
N ALA A 190 26.42 30.25 -16.08
CA ALA A 190 27.80 29.93 -15.71
C ALA A 190 28.78 30.11 -16.87
N TYR A 191 28.35 29.83 -18.10
CA TYR A 191 29.15 30.03 -19.32
C TYR A 191 28.98 31.40 -19.98
N GLY A 192 28.08 32.25 -19.46
CA GLY A 192 27.83 33.59 -20.00
C GLY A 192 27.24 33.60 -21.41
N TRP A 193 26.50 32.56 -21.80
CA TRP A 193 25.89 32.47 -23.12
C TRP A 193 24.65 33.37 -23.22
N GLN A 194 24.69 34.36 -24.11
CA GLN A 194 23.55 35.29 -24.30
C GLN A 194 22.49 34.76 -25.27
N ARG A 195 22.85 33.79 -26.11
CA ARG A 195 21.99 33.23 -27.15
C ARG A 195 22.07 31.71 -27.13
N VAL A 196 20.91 31.05 -27.11
CA VAL A 196 20.80 29.59 -27.13
C VAL A 196 19.86 29.14 -28.23
N ILE A 197 20.10 27.93 -28.75
CA ILE A 197 19.22 27.28 -29.73
C ILE A 197 18.48 26.16 -29.01
N ALA A 198 17.15 26.18 -29.08
CA ALA A 198 16.32 25.14 -28.49
C ALA A 198 15.94 24.11 -29.56
N ILE A 199 16.26 22.84 -29.31
CA ILE A 199 15.87 21.72 -30.19
C ILE A 199 14.99 20.79 -29.37
N TYR A 200 13.78 20.51 -29.86
CA TYR A 200 12.79 19.70 -29.14
C TYR A 200 12.00 18.80 -30.10
N GLU A 201 11.41 17.75 -29.56
CA GLU A 201 10.49 16.88 -30.28
C GLU A 201 9.06 17.40 -30.07
N ASP A 202 8.24 17.47 -31.12
CA ASP A 202 6.84 17.87 -30.95
C ASP A 202 6.05 16.67 -30.43
N ASP A 203 5.61 16.72 -29.18
CA ASP A 203 4.63 15.78 -28.67
C ASP A 203 3.24 16.21 -29.17
N ALA A 204 2.42 15.26 -29.64
CA ALA A 204 1.09 15.55 -30.19
C ALA A 204 0.12 16.25 -29.22
N TYR A 205 0.56 16.50 -27.98
CA TYR A 205 -0.20 17.05 -26.87
C TYR A 205 0.30 18.44 -26.43
N GLY A 206 1.31 19.02 -27.09
CA GLY A 206 1.76 20.41 -26.88
C GLY A 206 2.41 20.67 -25.52
N GLY A 207 2.82 19.63 -24.79
CA GLY A 207 3.54 19.74 -23.52
C GLY A 207 4.91 20.40 -23.71
N GLU A 208 5.56 20.09 -24.83
CA GLU A 208 6.90 20.59 -25.18
C GLU A 208 6.89 22.09 -25.56
N GLN A 209 5.79 22.59 -26.12
CA GLN A 209 5.60 24.00 -26.42
C GLN A 209 5.52 24.85 -25.14
N GLY A 210 4.91 24.30 -24.09
CA GLY A 210 4.91 24.93 -22.78
C GLY A 210 6.31 24.95 -22.15
N MET A 211 7.06 23.84 -22.24
CA MET A 211 8.43 23.78 -21.70
C MET A 211 9.34 24.84 -22.32
N LEU A 212 9.22 25.09 -23.62
CA LEU A 212 9.94 26.16 -24.31
C LEU A 212 9.56 27.54 -23.80
N ALA A 213 8.28 27.79 -23.52
CA ALA A 213 7.84 29.06 -22.96
C ALA A 213 8.44 29.30 -21.57
N LEU A 214 8.44 28.28 -20.69
CA LEU A 214 9.11 28.35 -19.39
C LEU A 214 10.61 28.59 -19.52
N LEU A 215 11.27 27.89 -20.46
CA LEU A 215 12.69 28.06 -20.71
C LEU A 215 13.01 29.47 -21.21
N SER A 216 12.22 29.98 -22.14
CA SER A 216 12.36 31.34 -22.68
C SER A 216 12.26 32.40 -21.58
N GLU A 217 11.24 32.30 -20.72
CA GLU A 217 11.05 33.19 -19.57
C GLU A 217 12.27 33.13 -18.62
N ALA A 218 12.69 31.93 -18.23
CA ALA A 218 13.79 31.76 -17.28
C ALA A 218 15.15 32.20 -17.85
N LEU A 219 15.36 32.09 -19.16
CA LEU A 219 16.56 32.61 -19.84
C LEU A 219 16.59 34.14 -19.84
N GLN A 220 15.45 34.80 -20.01
CA GLN A 220 15.36 36.26 -19.99
C GLN A 220 15.79 36.80 -18.62
N ASP A 221 15.39 36.15 -17.52
CA ASP A 221 15.85 36.47 -16.16
C ASP A 221 17.37 36.35 -15.99
N ALA A 222 18.03 35.53 -16.82
CA ALA A 222 19.47 35.35 -16.87
C ALA A 222 20.16 36.18 -17.96
N ASN A 223 19.49 37.20 -18.53
CA ASN A 223 19.98 38.02 -19.65
C ASN A 223 20.39 37.19 -20.88
N SER A 224 19.68 36.10 -21.11
CA SER A 224 19.88 35.18 -22.22
C SER A 224 18.58 35.04 -23.02
N MET A 225 18.65 34.60 -24.27
CA MET A 225 17.45 34.39 -25.09
C MET A 225 17.58 33.17 -26.01
N ILE A 226 16.44 32.59 -26.36
CA ILE A 226 16.37 31.61 -27.44
C ILE A 226 16.43 32.37 -28.76
N GLU A 227 17.49 32.15 -29.54
CA GLU A 227 17.68 32.80 -30.84
C GLU A 227 16.92 32.05 -31.95
N TYR A 228 16.94 30.73 -31.88
CA TYR A 228 16.21 29.85 -32.79
C TYR A 228 15.63 28.67 -32.02
N ASN A 229 14.45 28.23 -32.43
CA ASN A 229 13.87 26.97 -32.01
C ASN A 229 13.66 26.06 -33.23
N LEU A 230 14.01 24.79 -33.06
CA LEU A 230 13.87 23.77 -34.09
C LEU A 230 13.05 22.63 -33.49
N PHE A 231 12.00 22.24 -34.18
CA PHE A 231 11.23 21.05 -33.85
C PHE A 231 11.69 19.89 -34.74
N PHE A 232 11.88 18.72 -34.16
CA PHE A 232 12.07 17.48 -34.89
C PHE A 232 10.83 16.60 -34.73
N HIS A 233 10.40 15.99 -35.83
CA HIS A 233 9.39 14.95 -35.82
C HIS A 233 10.09 13.59 -35.83
N GLN A 234 9.68 12.65 -34.97
CA GLN A 234 10.30 11.33 -34.75
C GLN A 234 10.61 10.55 -36.05
N PHE A 235 9.87 10.80 -37.14
CA PHE A 235 10.11 10.19 -38.45
C PHE A 235 11.43 10.60 -39.14
N LEU A 236 12.04 11.74 -38.79
CA LEU A 236 13.29 12.19 -39.42
C LEU A 236 14.54 11.43 -38.94
N LEU A 237 14.48 10.74 -37.79
CA LEU A 237 15.59 9.94 -37.26
C LEU A 237 15.92 8.75 -38.17
N CYS A 238 14.92 8.14 -38.83
CA CYS A 238 15.17 7.09 -39.83
C CYS A 238 15.88 7.62 -41.08
N MET A 239 15.67 8.88 -41.47
CA MET A 239 16.24 9.45 -42.70
C MET A 239 17.70 9.89 -42.55
N ILE A 240 18.14 10.20 -41.34
CA ILE A 240 19.54 10.60 -41.07
C ILE A 240 20.43 9.38 -40.83
N GLN A 241 19.85 8.26 -40.38
CA GLN A 241 20.61 7.05 -40.06
C GLN A 241 20.85 6.14 -41.28
N GLU A 242 20.25 6.46 -42.44
CA GLU A 242 20.49 5.78 -43.73
C GLU A 242 21.19 6.67 -44.79
N GLY A 243 21.79 7.79 -44.37
CA GLY A 243 22.57 8.69 -45.24
C GLY A 243 24.08 8.44 -45.19
#